data_AF-A0A1Q7H5J6-F1
#
_entry.id   AF-A0A1Q7H5J6-F1
#
_cell.length_a   1.000
_cell.length_b   1.000
_cell.length_c   1.000
_cell.angle_alpha   90.00
_cell.angle_beta   90.00
_cell.angle_gamma   90.00
#
_symmetry.space_group_name_H-M   'P 1'
#
loop_
_entity.id
_entity.type
_entity.pdbx_description
1 polymer ?
#
loop_
_entity_poly.entity_id
_entity_poly.type
_entity_poly.pdbx_seq_one_letter_code
_entity_poly.pdbx_strand_id
1 'polypeptide(L)' 'MERLVEEMVDKEVQFNDAVREFEKRFITRVLGKCAGSLTKTADTLGIHRNTLTRKMGEYKINRT' A
#
# COMPACT_ATOMS: atom_id res chain seq x y z
N MET A 1 -11.41 6.79 11.13
CA MET A 1 -11.34 5.47 10.47
C MET A 1 -12.70 4.80 10.46
N GLU A 2 -13.43 4.77 11.58
CA GLU A 2 -14.79 4.19 11.68
C GLU A 2 -15.75 4.66 10.58
N ARG A 3 -15.95 5.97 10.41
CA ARG A 3 -16.80 6.53 9.32
C ARG A 3 -16.41 6.09 7.89
N LEU A 4 -15.12 5.87 7.63
CA LEU A 4 -14.66 5.40 6.32
C LEU A 4 -15.00 3.92 6.12
N VAL A 5 -14.88 3.12 7.19
CA VAL A 5 -15.22 1.69 7.16
C VAL A 5 -16.73 1.51 6.99
N GLU A 6 -17.55 2.28 7.71
CA GLU A 6 -19.00 2.32 7.54
C GLU A 6 -19.38 2.61 6.08
N GLU A 7 -18.83 3.68 5.49
CA GLU A 7 -19.08 4.03 4.09
C GLU A 7 -18.64 2.94 3.10
N MET A 8 -17.53 2.25 3.36
CA MET A 8 -17.07 1.14 2.52
C MET A 8 -17.99 -0.08 2.61
N VAL A 9 -18.55 -0.35 3.79
CA VAL A 9 -19.53 -1.42 4.00
C VAL A 9 -20.87 -1.07 3.33
N ASP A 10 -21.35 0.17 3.51
CA ASP A 10 -22.59 0.65 2.90
C ASP A 10 -22.53 0.64 1.36
N LYS A 11 -21.34 0.84 0.80
CA LYS A 11 -21.08 0.77 -0.65
C LYS A 11 -20.72 -0.64 -1.14
N GLU A 12 -20.86 -1.66 -0.29
CA GLU A 12 -20.59 -3.06 -0.60
C GLU A 12 -19.17 -3.31 -1.16
N VAL A 13 -18.19 -2.52 -0.71
CA VAL A 13 -16.79 -2.69 -1.14
C VAL A 13 -16.28 -4.05 -0.67
N GLN A 14 -15.81 -4.85 -1.62
CA GLN A 14 -15.23 -6.16 -1.30
C GLN A 14 -13.98 -5.98 -0.43
N PHE A 15 -13.89 -6.75 0.65
CA PHE A 15 -12.79 -6.66 1.61
C PHE A 15 -11.41 -6.79 0.94
N ASN A 16 -11.28 -7.68 -0.04
CA ASN A 16 -10.01 -7.86 -0.77
C ASN A 16 -9.62 -6.62 -1.58
N ASP A 17 -10.59 -5.93 -2.18
CA ASP A 17 -10.34 -4.68 -2.91
C ASP A 17 -9.99 -3.54 -1.97
N ALA A 18 -10.65 -3.47 -0.81
CA ALA A 18 -10.33 -2.53 0.26
C ALA A 18 -8.88 -2.68 0.75
N VAL A 19 -8.47 -3.91 1.08
CA VAL A 19 -7.11 -4.22 1.53
C VAL A 19 -6.10 -3.88 0.43
N ARG A 20 -6.39 -4.26 -0.81
CA ARG A 20 -5.53 -3.99 -1.97
C ARG A 20 -5.31 -2.50 -2.19
N GLU A 21 -6.37 -1.70 -2.15
CA GLU A 21 -6.28 -0.27 -2.36
C GLU A 21 -5.58 0.44 -1.20
N PHE A 22 -5.87 0.02 0.04
CA PHE A 22 -5.15 0.51 1.21
C PHE A 22 -3.65 0.23 1.09
N GLU A 23 -3.28 -1.02 0.80
CA GLU A 23 -1.89 -1.43 0.75
C GLU A 23 -1.13 -0.72 -0.38
N LYS A 24 -1.74 -0.60 -1.57
CA LYS A 24 -1.18 0.15 -2.69
C LYS A 24 -0.90 1.61 -2.31
N ARG A 25 -1.89 2.30 -1.72
CA ARG A 25 -1.74 3.70 -1.30
C ARG A 25 -0.70 3.87 -0.21
N PHE A 26 -0.69 2.97 0.77
CA PHE A 26 0.24 3.01 1.88
C PHE A 26 1.69 2.84 1.40
N ILE A 27 1.97 1.81 0.58
CA ILE A 27 3.29 1.58 -0.01
C ILE A 27 3.72 2.79 -0.85
N THR A 28 2.84 3.32 -1.70
CA THR A 28 3.15 4.47 -2.56
C THR A 28 3.52 5.71 -1.73
N ARG A 29 2.77 5.95 -0.65
CA ARG A 29 3.01 7.10 0.25
C ARG A 29 4.35 6.99 0.96
N VAL A 30 4.71 5.80 1.47
CA VAL A 30 6.00 5.58 2.14
C VAL A 30 7.14 5.67 1.14
N LEU A 31 7.00 5.08 -0.06
CA LEU A 31 8.00 5.16 -1.12
C LEU A 31 8.33 6.63 -1.48
N GLY A 32 7.30 7.47 -1.61
CA GLY A 32 7.48 8.91 -1.82
C GLY A 32 8.19 9.61 -0.65
N LYS A 33 7.86 9.28 0.61
CA LYS A 33 8.60 9.81 1.77
C LYS A 33 10.07 9.38 1.79
N CYS A 34 10.38 8.21 1.24
CA CYS A 34 11.73 7.68 1.15
C CYS A 34 12.46 8.07 -0.16
N ALA A 35 11.94 9.04 -0.93
CA ALA A 35 12.49 9.49 -2.21
C ALA A 35 12.78 8.33 -3.20
N GLY A 36 11.88 7.35 -3.26
CA GLY A 36 12.02 6.18 -4.14
C GLY A 36 12.99 5.11 -3.65
N SER A 37 13.62 5.28 -2.48
CA SER A 37 14.55 4.28 -1.93
C SER A 37 13.83 3.04 -1.42
N LEU A 38 13.98 1.91 -2.11
CA LEU A 38 13.34 0.65 -1.73
C LEU A 38 13.82 0.08 -0.40
N THR A 39 15.11 0.21 -0.08
CA THR A 39 15.65 -0.28 1.19
C THR A 39 15.03 0.49 2.35
N LYS A 40 15.08 1.83 2.31
CA LYS A 40 14.45 2.68 3.34
C LYS A 40 12.95 2.46 3.43
N THR A 41 12.29 2.23 2.30
CA THR A 41 10.84 1.96 2.25
C THR A 41 10.51 0.62 2.91
N ALA A 42 11.28 -0.42 2.61
CA ALA A 42 11.13 -1.75 3.20
C ALA A 42 11.37 -1.71 4.72
N ASP A 43 12.41 -1.02 5.17
CA ASP A 43 12.73 -0.82 6.59
C ASP A 43 11.61 -0.05 7.30
N THR A 44 11.09 1.03 6.68
CA THR A 44 10.00 1.85 7.23
C THR A 44 8.68 1.08 7.31
N LEU A 45 8.41 0.22 6.33
CA LEU A 45 7.23 -0.65 6.32
C LEU A 45 7.38 -1.87 7.25
N GLY A 46 8.59 -2.15 7.74
CA GLY A 46 8.87 -3.35 8.54
C GLY A 46 8.73 -4.66 7.75
N ILE A 47 8.96 -4.63 6.43
CA ILE A 47 8.86 -5.81 5.56
C ILE A 47 10.16 -6.05 4.82
N HIS A 48 10.40 -7.31 4.46
CA HIS A 48 11.54 -7.64 3.62
C HIS A 48 11.44 -6.95 2.25
N ARG A 49 12.56 -6.43 1.73
CA ARG A 49 12.62 -5.74 0.43
C ARG A 49 12.04 -6.56 -0.72
N ASN A 50 12.24 -7.88 -0.73
CA ASN A 50 11.68 -8.77 -1.76
C ASN A 50 10.14 -8.78 -1.75
N THR A 51 9.54 -8.75 -0.55
CA THR A 51 8.09 -8.65 -0.38
C THR A 51 7.58 -7.32 -0.92
N LEU A 52 8.28 -6.22 -0.60
CA LEU A 52 7.98 -4.90 -1.15
C LEU A 52 8.03 -4.91 -2.68
N THR A 53 9.10 -5.43 -3.29
CA THR A 53 9.23 -5.45 -4.75
C THR A 53 8.15 -6.29 -5.42
N ARG A 54 7.76 -7.42 -4.82
CA ARG A 54 6.65 -8.25 -5.33
C ARG A 54 5.34 -7.48 -5.29
N LYS A 55 5.00 -6.86 -4.15
CA LYS A 55 3.79 -6.04 -3.98
C LYS A 55 3.76 -4.84 -4.92
N MET A 56 4.90 -4.18 -5.14
CA MET A 56 5.00 -3.11 -6.14
C MET A 56 4.67 -3.59 -7.56
N GLY A 57 5.10 -4.80 -7.92
CA GLY A 57 4.72 -5.43 -9.20
C GLY A 57 3.23 -5.74 -9.27
N GLU A 58 2.67 -6.37 -8.23
CA GLU A 58 1.24 -6.72 -8.13
C GLU A 58 0.32 -5.48 -8.23
N TYR A 59 0.75 -4.36 -7.64
CA TYR A 59 -0.02 -3.10 -7.62
C TYR A 59 0.35 -2.11 -8.71
N LYS A 60 1.30 -2.47 -9.60
CA LYS A 60 1.82 -1.61 -10.67
C LYS A 60 2.30 -0.24 -10.14
N ILE A 61 3.00 -0.26 -9.00
CA ILE A 61 3.57 0.94 -8.39
C ILE A 61 4.91 1.23 -9.08
N ASN A 62 5.00 2.36 -9.76
CA ASN A 62 6.23 2.82 -10.37
C ASN A 62 7.15 3.47 -9.34
N ARG A 63 8.45 3.37 -9.56
CA ARG A 63 9.41 4.24 -8.87
C ARG A 63 9.20 5.66 -9.43
N THR A 64 9.00 6.64 -8.54
CA THR A 64 8.92 8.07 -8.89
C THR A 64 10.09 8.50 -9.75
#